data_AF-A0A957GLZ1-F1
#
_entry.id   AF-A0A957GLZ1-F1
#
_cell.length_a   1.000
_cell.length_b   1.000
_cell.length_c   1.000
_cell.angle_alpha   90.00
_cell.angle_beta   90.00
_cell.angle_gamma   90.00
#
_symmetry.space_group_name_H-M   'P 1'
#
loop_
_entity.id
_entity.type
_entity.pdbx_description
1 polymer ?
#
loop_
_entity_poly.entity_id
_entity_poly.type
_entity_poly.pdbx_seq_one_letter_code
_entity_poly.pdbx_strand_id
1 'polypeptide(L)'
;MAGGGEPVGKRPLSPQAAGRMGIGGDLVIGDWGLEIDESSQSPISNLQSHFMTTAERITFPIDHQFDITFADVLAKKESYNKHLYRPNSYLHKWWARRCGTTFRTILKHVVADPAQQDYYAAGGLAGKIVLDPMMGGGTTLHEAIRLGANVVGADIDPIPVLQARASLAEMPLWQLEQGFRRFFGLLYARHSHLYRTRCPHCGVETDMRYMLCGHRREHNGRFALFVDSLILRHNRDGSVVRICPDSHDIYHNEQRISQSVAAERLPLYERQSRFLNGHRQAYQEETAVSFHQRYVPIAVIGKCPRHKLFFAAPDAGQWQSLAQADTLRPTLFNPNDFPLAPGDKSESLADRGITSYLDLFSSRQLAVLHHAITLLPDFDPLVRLNLALLVSTSLEFNALLCRYKGGAKSRPGAIRHVFAHHAYTFPATAVENNPIYAARASGSLKNLFESRIKRGRLWAQQPEERRIVRGRASKVTIDGERDAGLEQTDFAALQAGRRRFLLLEGSSEALALPDNSVDFIVTDPPYFDSVQYSDLAGYFHVWLRQMV
;
A
#
# COMPACT_ATOMS: atom_id res chain seq x y z
N MET A 1 -44.07 36.70 -21.05
CA MET A 1 -43.94 37.54 -19.85
C MET A 1 -43.64 36.61 -18.68
N ALA A 2 -42.37 36.31 -18.45
CA ALA A 2 -41.42 37.07 -17.63
C ALA A 2 -41.59 36.74 -16.14
N GLY A 3 -40.57 36.08 -15.58
CA GLY A 3 -40.46 35.68 -14.19
C GLY A 3 -39.29 34.71 -14.03
N GLY A 4 -38.07 35.22 -14.20
CA GLY A 4 -36.83 34.45 -14.18
C GLY A 4 -36.40 34.01 -12.78
N GLY A 5 -35.81 32.81 -12.69
CA GLY A 5 -35.08 32.33 -11.54
C GLY A 5 -33.68 31.88 -11.98
N GLU A 6 -32.67 32.62 -11.55
CA GLU A 6 -31.24 32.34 -11.79
C GLU A 6 -30.74 31.09 -11.04
N PRO A 7 -29.65 30.46 -11.52
CA PRO A 7 -29.06 29.27 -10.92
C PRO A 7 -28.19 29.62 -9.70
N VAL A 8 -28.42 28.92 -8.59
CA VAL A 8 -27.67 29.07 -7.33
C VAL A 8 -26.21 28.63 -7.52
N GLY A 9 -25.32 29.62 -7.61
CA GLY A 9 -23.88 29.45 -7.56
C GLY A 9 -23.38 29.14 -6.14
N LYS A 10 -22.48 28.15 -6.02
CA LYS A 10 -21.75 27.84 -4.80
C LYS A 10 -20.81 29.00 -4.44
N ARG A 11 -21.03 29.66 -3.31
CA ARG A 11 -20.03 30.53 -2.66
C ARG A 11 -19.07 29.72 -1.78
N PRO A 12 -17.79 30.11 -1.68
CA PRO A 12 -16.82 29.48 -0.79
C PRO A 12 -17.07 29.89 0.67
N LEU A 13 -16.90 28.96 1.60
CA LEU A 13 -16.96 29.21 3.04
C LEU A 13 -15.69 29.94 3.50
N SER A 14 -15.88 31.09 4.12
CA SER A 14 -14.86 31.86 4.84
C SER A 14 -14.56 31.22 6.20
N PRO A 15 -13.29 31.24 6.69
CA PRO A 15 -12.93 30.73 7.99
C PRO A 15 -12.96 31.86 9.02
N GLN A 16 -14.00 31.95 9.87
CA GLN A 16 -13.97 32.72 11.12
C GLN A 16 -15.22 32.41 11.95
N ALA A 17 -15.06 31.58 12.98
CA ALA A 17 -15.86 31.56 14.21
C ALA A 17 -15.31 30.47 15.15
N ALA A 18 -14.18 30.74 15.80
CA ALA A 18 -13.85 30.11 17.08
C ALA A 18 -14.13 31.17 18.15
N GLY A 19 -15.19 30.94 18.93
CA GLY A 19 -15.67 31.86 19.94
C GLY A 19 -14.70 31.99 21.12
N ARG A 20 -14.52 33.23 21.58
CA ARG A 20 -13.94 33.56 22.87
C ARG A 20 -14.94 33.21 23.98
N MET A 21 -14.52 32.41 24.95
CA MET A 21 -14.93 32.54 26.34
C MET A 21 -13.64 32.50 27.17
N GLY A 22 -13.31 33.61 27.82
CA GLY A 22 -12.21 33.69 28.77
C GLY A 22 -12.73 33.57 30.18
N ILE A 23 -12.00 32.83 31.02
CA ILE A 23 -11.95 33.03 32.47
C ILE A 23 -10.54 32.61 32.91
N GLY A 24 -9.91 33.46 33.71
CA GLY A 24 -8.55 33.29 34.20
C GLY A 24 -8.38 32.17 35.23
N GLY A 25 -7.13 31.80 35.43
CA GLY A 25 -6.67 30.84 36.42
C GLY A 25 -5.19 30.57 36.17
N ASP A 26 -4.33 31.04 37.08
CA ASP A 26 -2.90 30.79 37.09
C ASP A 26 -2.63 29.28 37.03
N LEU A 27 -1.86 28.83 36.04
CA LEU A 27 -1.39 27.45 35.97
C LEU A 27 -0.16 27.32 36.87
N VAL A 28 -0.40 26.80 38.07
CA VAL A 28 0.63 26.27 38.96
C VAL A 28 1.33 25.12 38.23
N ILE A 29 2.63 25.27 38.00
CA ILE A 29 3.52 24.18 37.56
C ILE A 29 3.61 23.20 38.72
N GLY A 30 2.97 22.03 38.58
CA GLY A 30 3.07 20.94 39.55
C GLY A 30 4.44 20.27 39.45
N ASP A 31 5.15 20.23 40.56
CA ASP A 31 6.33 19.42 40.82
C ASP A 31 6.01 17.93 40.59
N TRP A 32 6.58 17.34 39.54
CA TRP A 32 6.69 15.89 39.42
C TRP A 32 8.05 15.50 40.00
N GLY A 33 8.05 15.18 41.29
CA GLY A 33 9.21 14.62 41.98
C GLY A 33 9.62 13.28 41.37
N LEU A 34 10.60 13.34 40.47
CA LEU A 34 11.49 12.22 40.16
C LEU A 34 12.81 12.55 40.85
N GLU A 35 13.12 11.86 41.95
CA GLU A 35 14.46 11.87 42.54
C GLU A 35 15.44 11.32 41.50
N ILE A 36 16.29 12.20 40.97
CA ILE A 36 17.45 11.82 40.19
C ILE A 36 18.52 11.42 41.20
N ASP A 37 18.85 10.13 41.25
CA ASP A 37 20.02 9.63 41.95
C ASP A 37 21.29 10.14 41.24
N GLU A 38 21.88 11.20 41.79
CA GLU A 38 23.12 11.84 41.29
C GLU A 38 24.37 10.95 41.43
N SER A 39 24.26 9.70 41.91
CA SER A 39 25.41 8.81 42.10
C SER A 39 25.70 7.85 40.95
N SER A 40 24.91 7.85 39.87
CA SER A 40 25.19 7.04 38.68
C SER A 40 25.76 7.90 37.53
N GLN A 41 27.05 7.72 37.23
CA GLN A 41 27.69 8.31 36.07
C GLN A 41 27.05 7.75 34.79
N SER A 42 26.17 8.53 34.17
CA SER A 42 25.66 8.29 32.81
C SER A 42 26.82 8.27 31.79
N PRO A 43 26.82 7.37 30.79
CA PRO A 43 27.87 7.31 29.75
C PRO A 43 27.93 8.57 28.86
N ILE A 44 27.00 9.52 29.03
CA ILE A 44 26.86 10.72 28.18
C ILE A 44 27.90 11.80 28.53
N SER A 45 28.55 11.74 29.71
CA SER A 45 29.55 12.74 30.12
C SER A 45 30.93 12.59 29.45
N ASN A 46 31.20 11.47 28.76
CA ASN A 46 32.47 11.24 28.08
C ASN A 46 32.48 11.62 26.58
N LEU A 47 31.38 12.17 26.04
CA LEU A 47 31.30 12.59 24.63
C LEU A 47 31.71 14.05 24.36
N GLN A 48 32.20 14.79 25.37
CA GLN A 48 32.52 16.22 25.23
C GLN A 48 33.99 16.57 24.96
N SER A 49 34.92 15.62 24.79
CA SER A 49 36.36 15.95 24.71
C SER A 49 37.05 15.70 23.36
N HIS A 50 36.31 15.45 22.27
CA HIS A 50 36.91 15.29 20.92
C HIS A 50 36.30 16.23 19.85
N PHE A 51 35.85 17.42 20.22
CA PHE A 51 35.60 18.47 19.23
C PHE A 51 36.93 19.05 18.76
N MET A 52 37.31 18.65 17.55
CA MET A 52 38.50 19.07 16.82
C MET A 52 38.78 20.57 16.96
N THR A 53 40.03 20.89 17.30
CA THR A 53 40.60 22.24 17.23
C THR A 53 40.44 22.82 15.82
N THR A 54 39.72 23.94 15.69
CA THR A 54 39.80 24.95 14.59
C THR A 54 40.26 24.44 13.21
N ALA A 55 39.60 23.41 12.68
CA ALA A 55 39.52 23.24 11.23
C ALA A 55 38.43 24.19 10.72
N GLU A 56 38.67 24.89 9.61
CA GLU A 56 37.65 25.70 8.94
C GLU A 56 36.34 24.90 8.87
N ARG A 57 35.28 25.37 9.55
CA ARG A 57 33.96 24.75 9.42
C ARG A 57 33.60 24.83 7.95
N ILE A 58 33.55 23.68 7.27
CA ILE A 58 33.00 23.58 5.93
C ILE A 58 31.55 24.07 6.04
N THR A 59 31.28 25.27 5.51
CA THR A 59 29.94 25.82 5.43
C THR A 59 29.30 25.35 4.14
N PHE A 60 28.11 24.76 4.24
CA PHE A 60 27.34 24.37 3.07
C PHE A 60 26.31 25.45 2.76
N PRO A 61 25.87 25.59 1.50
CA PRO A 61 24.77 26.47 1.15
C PRO A 61 23.57 26.30 2.09
N ILE A 62 23.24 25.08 2.50
CA ILE A 62 22.09 24.80 3.38
C ILE A 62 22.11 25.56 4.72
N ASP A 63 23.29 25.91 5.23
CA ASP A 63 23.44 26.61 6.52
C ASP A 63 22.99 28.08 6.46
N HIS A 64 22.99 28.67 5.26
CA HIS A 64 22.76 30.11 5.06
C HIS A 64 21.76 30.43 3.94
N GLN A 65 21.49 29.46 3.07
CA GLN A 65 20.69 29.57 1.85
C GLN A 65 19.88 28.27 1.71
N PHE A 66 18.60 28.31 2.07
CA PHE A 66 17.66 27.25 1.78
C PHE A 66 16.31 27.86 1.43
N ASP A 67 15.88 27.70 0.18
CA ASP A 67 14.59 28.24 -0.27
C ASP A 67 13.43 27.35 0.22
N ILE A 68 12.99 27.62 1.44
CA ILE A 68 11.84 26.95 2.08
C ILE A 68 10.58 27.12 1.23
N THR A 69 10.38 28.30 0.64
CA THR A 69 9.16 28.59 -0.14
C THR A 69 9.09 27.73 -1.40
N PHE A 70 10.20 27.61 -2.12
CA PHE A 70 10.32 26.74 -3.28
C PHE A 70 10.10 25.26 -2.90
N ALA A 71 10.75 24.79 -1.83
CA ALA A 71 10.62 23.43 -1.35
C ALA A 71 9.18 23.09 -0.98
N ASP A 72 8.50 23.95 -0.23
CA ASP A 72 7.11 23.77 0.21
C ASP A 72 6.12 23.73 -0.95
N VAL A 73 6.29 24.60 -1.94
CA VAL A 73 5.41 24.66 -3.11
C VAL A 73 5.45 23.35 -3.90
N LEU A 74 6.63 22.76 -4.08
CA LEU A 74 6.78 21.45 -4.73
C LEU A 74 6.30 20.31 -3.84
N ALA A 75 6.74 20.27 -2.57
CA ALA A 75 6.42 19.21 -1.63
C ALA A 75 4.91 19.10 -1.39
N LYS A 76 4.17 20.22 -1.36
CA LYS A 76 2.71 20.24 -1.22
C LYS A 76 1.99 19.58 -2.40
N LYS A 77 2.55 19.67 -3.61
CA LYS A 77 1.98 19.01 -4.81
C LYS A 77 2.30 17.53 -4.83
N GLU A 78 3.47 17.15 -4.29
CA GLU A 78 3.90 15.76 -4.19
C GLU A 78 3.20 15.00 -3.05
N SER A 79 2.97 15.63 -1.90
CA SER A 79 2.63 14.97 -0.63
C SER A 79 1.46 13.97 -0.69
N TYR A 80 0.42 14.28 -1.48
CA TYR A 80 -0.76 13.44 -1.66
C TYR A 80 -0.61 12.37 -2.77
N ASN A 81 0.38 12.52 -3.65
CA ASN A 81 0.55 11.74 -4.86
C ASN A 81 2.01 11.29 -5.07
N LYS A 82 2.78 11.10 -4.00
CA LYS A 82 4.22 10.75 -4.03
C LYS A 82 4.55 9.65 -5.05
N HIS A 83 3.75 8.58 -5.09
CA HIS A 83 3.88 7.48 -6.07
C HIS A 83 3.76 7.89 -7.56
N LEU A 84 3.24 9.09 -7.86
CA LEU A 84 3.22 9.65 -9.22
C LEU A 84 4.47 10.47 -9.54
N TYR A 85 5.17 10.97 -8.52
CA TYR A 85 6.38 11.80 -8.62
C TYR A 85 7.64 10.94 -8.55
N ARG A 86 7.64 9.93 -7.67
CA ARG A 86 8.74 8.99 -7.44
C ARG A 86 8.22 7.55 -7.53
N PRO A 87 7.74 7.09 -8.71
CA PRO A 87 7.12 5.76 -8.82
C PRO A 87 8.07 4.61 -8.45
N ASN A 88 9.40 4.78 -8.62
CA ASN A 88 10.38 3.73 -8.34
C ASN A 88 10.55 3.43 -6.84
N SER A 89 10.29 4.37 -5.93
CA SER A 89 10.28 4.10 -4.49
C SER A 89 8.95 3.50 -3.97
N TYR A 90 8.01 3.20 -4.88
CA TYR A 90 6.67 2.70 -4.57
C TYR A 90 6.41 1.28 -5.10
N LEU A 91 7.46 0.45 -5.19
CA LEU A 91 7.33 -0.96 -5.58
C LEU A 91 6.46 -1.76 -4.60
N HIS A 92 6.61 -1.51 -3.29
CA HIS A 92 5.84 -2.16 -2.21
C HIS A 92 5.18 -1.14 -1.27
N LYS A 93 4.34 -1.59 -0.34
CA LYS A 93 3.84 -0.76 0.76
C LYS A 93 4.95 -0.51 1.78
N TRP A 94 5.16 0.77 2.09
CA TRP A 94 5.83 1.23 3.30
C TRP A 94 5.24 2.59 3.65
N TRP A 95 4.96 2.83 4.93
CA TRP A 95 4.23 4.01 5.36
C TRP A 95 5.15 5.23 5.59
N ALA A 96 6.40 5.00 5.99
CA ALA A 96 7.40 6.05 6.22
C ALA A 96 8.05 6.50 4.90
N ARG A 97 7.28 7.23 4.06
CA ARG A 97 7.79 7.83 2.81
C ARG A 97 7.61 9.34 2.80
N ARG A 98 8.72 10.04 2.58
CA ARG A 98 8.79 11.49 2.45
C ARG A 98 8.81 11.95 0.99
N CYS A 99 8.59 13.24 0.79
CA CYS A 99 8.59 13.84 -0.54
C CYS A 99 10.01 13.84 -1.10
N GLY A 100 10.20 13.24 -2.27
CA GLY A 100 11.49 13.26 -2.96
C GLY A 100 11.92 14.67 -3.31
N THR A 101 10.99 15.61 -3.56
CA THR A 101 11.33 17.02 -3.78
C THR A 101 12.07 17.63 -2.60
N THR A 102 11.67 17.34 -1.36
CA THR A 102 12.30 17.89 -0.16
C THR A 102 13.73 17.38 -0.02
N PHE A 103 13.92 16.06 -0.12
CA PHE A 103 15.24 15.43 -0.02
C PHE A 103 16.16 15.85 -1.16
N ARG A 104 15.64 15.98 -2.38
CA ARG A 104 16.39 16.53 -3.50
C ARG A 104 16.86 17.94 -3.22
N THR A 105 16.00 18.81 -2.71
CA THR A 105 16.40 20.19 -2.35
C THR A 105 17.49 20.18 -1.30
N ILE A 106 17.36 19.38 -0.23
CA ILE A 106 18.40 19.24 0.80
C ILE A 106 19.73 18.80 0.18
N LEU A 107 19.72 17.72 -0.60
CA LEU A 107 20.92 17.19 -1.24
C LEU A 107 21.57 18.18 -2.21
N LYS A 108 20.77 18.99 -2.92
CA LYS A 108 21.28 20.05 -3.81
C LYS A 108 22.01 21.16 -3.06
N HIS A 109 21.67 21.41 -1.81
CA HIS A 109 22.34 22.42 -0.99
C HIS A 109 23.59 21.90 -0.25
N VAL A 110 23.95 20.62 -0.43
CA VAL A 110 25.27 20.08 -0.03
C VAL A 110 26.20 19.86 -1.22
N VAL A 111 25.75 20.18 -2.45
CA VAL A 111 26.58 20.14 -3.66
C VAL A 111 27.58 21.29 -3.64
N ALA A 112 28.87 20.97 -3.78
CA ALA A 112 29.94 21.97 -3.72
C ALA A 112 29.97 22.91 -4.94
N ASP A 113 29.74 22.39 -6.14
CA ASP A 113 29.75 23.17 -7.39
C ASP A 113 28.47 24.01 -7.54
N PRO A 114 28.54 25.35 -7.49
CA PRO A 114 27.36 26.22 -7.63
C PRO A 114 26.61 26.02 -8.95
N ALA A 115 27.28 25.61 -10.02
CA ALA A 115 26.63 25.35 -11.30
C ALA A 115 25.70 24.11 -11.26
N GLN A 116 25.91 23.22 -10.28
CA GLN A 116 25.15 21.98 -10.10
C GLN A 116 24.18 22.05 -8.90
N GLN A 117 24.16 23.16 -8.15
CA GLN A 117 23.27 23.37 -7.00
C GLN A 117 21.80 23.63 -7.40
N ASP A 118 21.53 24.11 -8.63
CA ASP A 118 20.14 24.31 -9.07
C ASP A 118 19.34 23.00 -8.98
N TYR A 119 18.09 23.09 -8.52
CA TYR A 119 17.20 21.94 -8.33
C TYR A 119 17.04 21.10 -9.61
N TYR A 120 17.05 21.73 -10.78
CA TYR A 120 16.90 21.10 -12.08
C TYR A 120 18.23 20.78 -12.77
N ALA A 121 19.37 21.19 -12.22
CA ALA A 121 20.67 20.74 -12.72
C ALA A 121 20.87 19.24 -12.41
N ALA A 122 21.56 18.53 -13.28
CA ALA A 122 21.87 17.11 -13.08
C ALA A 122 23.10 16.94 -12.17
N GLY A 123 23.14 15.84 -11.40
CA GLY A 123 24.35 15.45 -10.67
C GLY A 123 24.66 16.35 -9.48
N GLY A 124 25.94 16.46 -9.13
CA GLY A 124 26.44 17.23 -7.98
C GLY A 124 27.11 16.41 -6.90
N LEU A 125 26.84 15.10 -6.82
CA LEU A 125 27.32 14.23 -5.73
C LEU A 125 28.14 13.04 -6.22
N ALA A 126 28.66 13.09 -7.45
CA ALA A 126 29.57 12.05 -7.95
C ALA A 126 30.83 11.98 -7.07
N GLY A 127 31.21 10.76 -6.66
CA GLY A 127 32.34 10.54 -5.75
C GLY A 127 32.04 10.80 -4.27
N LYS A 128 30.78 11.10 -3.92
CA LYS A 128 30.31 11.25 -2.54
C LYS A 128 29.59 10.00 -2.05
N ILE A 129 29.67 9.74 -0.75
CA ILE A 129 28.94 8.67 -0.06
C ILE A 129 27.91 9.29 0.89
N VAL A 130 26.63 8.99 0.65
CA VAL A 130 25.51 9.46 1.49
C VAL A 130 24.95 8.29 2.30
N LEU A 131 24.87 8.45 3.62
CA LEU A 131 24.28 7.48 4.55
C LEU A 131 22.88 7.93 4.97
N ASP A 132 21.95 6.99 4.92
CA ASP A 132 20.67 7.05 5.64
C ASP A 132 20.59 5.86 6.60
N PRO A 133 20.80 6.05 7.92
CA PRO A 133 20.85 4.97 8.89
C PRO A 133 19.45 4.44 9.27
N MET A 134 18.37 5.10 8.81
CA MET A 134 16.98 4.76 9.09
C MET A 134 16.14 4.97 7.82
N MET A 135 16.56 4.32 6.73
CA MET A 135 16.17 4.69 5.38
C MET A 135 14.67 4.58 5.09
N GLY A 136 13.95 3.71 5.81
CA GLY A 136 12.53 3.45 5.61
C GLY A 136 12.20 3.20 4.14
N GLY A 137 11.38 4.08 3.55
CA GLY A 137 10.99 3.95 2.14
C GLY A 137 12.10 4.18 1.11
N GLY A 138 13.32 4.55 1.55
CA GLY A 138 14.51 4.74 0.72
C GLY A 138 14.57 6.09 0.00
N THR A 139 13.78 7.09 0.42
CA THR A 139 13.69 8.39 -0.29
C THR A 139 15.06 9.04 -0.45
N THR A 140 15.88 9.08 0.61
CA THR A 140 17.25 9.63 0.56
C THR A 140 18.10 8.91 -0.47
N LEU A 141 18.12 7.57 -0.43
CA LEU A 141 18.96 6.76 -1.31
C LEU A 141 18.63 7.00 -2.78
N HIS A 142 17.33 7.01 -3.10
CA HIS A 142 16.82 7.27 -4.44
C HIS A 142 17.22 8.66 -4.95
N GLU A 143 17.07 9.71 -4.15
CA GLU A 143 17.46 11.06 -4.58
C GLU A 143 18.99 11.22 -4.67
N ALA A 144 19.78 10.64 -3.76
CA ALA A 144 21.24 10.74 -3.77
C ALA A 144 21.87 9.97 -4.95
N ILE A 145 21.39 8.77 -5.27
CA ILE A 145 21.86 8.00 -6.43
C ILE A 145 21.60 8.76 -7.74
N ARG A 146 20.45 9.42 -7.86
CA ARG A 146 20.15 10.25 -9.04
C ARG A 146 21.20 11.32 -9.27
N LEU A 147 21.66 11.96 -8.19
CA LEU A 147 22.73 12.97 -8.18
C LEU A 147 24.14 12.38 -8.35
N GLY A 148 24.27 11.06 -8.47
CA GLY A 148 25.53 10.37 -8.76
C GLY A 148 26.27 9.86 -7.54
N ALA A 149 25.73 10.02 -6.32
CA ALA A 149 26.35 9.53 -5.11
C ALA A 149 26.41 7.99 -5.10
N ASN A 150 27.35 7.46 -4.32
CA ASN A 150 27.19 6.15 -3.72
C ASN A 150 26.38 6.30 -2.43
N VAL A 151 25.62 5.28 -2.06
CA VAL A 151 24.72 5.39 -0.91
C VAL A 151 24.82 4.18 0.01
N VAL A 152 24.66 4.44 1.31
CA VAL A 152 24.48 3.40 2.32
C VAL A 152 23.10 3.60 2.93
N GLY A 153 22.30 2.54 2.97
CA GLY A 153 21.00 2.53 3.63
C GLY A 153 20.96 1.47 4.71
N ALA A 154 20.46 1.82 5.89
CA ALA A 154 20.19 0.85 6.94
C ALA A 154 18.73 0.93 7.40
N ASP A 155 18.14 -0.22 7.71
CA ASP A 155 16.85 -0.30 8.39
C ASP A 155 16.78 -1.59 9.21
N ILE A 156 16.03 -1.56 10.32
CA ILE A 156 15.81 -2.74 11.15
C ILE A 156 14.73 -3.65 10.56
N ASP A 157 13.79 -3.09 9.78
CA ASP A 157 12.77 -3.88 9.10
C ASP A 157 13.29 -4.38 7.75
N PRO A 158 13.15 -5.68 7.44
CA PRO A 158 13.64 -6.24 6.18
C PRO A 158 12.87 -5.71 4.95
N ILE A 159 11.63 -5.24 5.07
CA ILE A 159 10.82 -4.79 3.93
C ILE A 159 11.44 -3.56 3.24
N PRO A 160 11.78 -2.47 3.95
CA PRO A 160 12.64 -1.38 3.46
C PRO A 160 13.85 -1.86 2.67
N VAL A 161 14.61 -2.80 3.23
CA VAL A 161 15.86 -3.33 2.64
C VAL A 161 15.57 -4.06 1.34
N LEU A 162 14.63 -5.00 1.34
CA LEU A 162 14.19 -5.75 0.16
C LEU A 162 13.64 -4.81 -0.92
N GLN A 163 12.89 -3.80 -0.53
CA GLN A 163 12.36 -2.81 -1.46
C GLN A 163 13.47 -1.99 -2.10
N ALA A 164 14.38 -1.42 -1.30
CA ALA A 164 15.49 -0.60 -1.79
C ALA A 164 16.38 -1.41 -2.73
N ARG A 165 16.70 -2.65 -2.37
CA ARG A 165 17.42 -3.60 -3.22
C ARG A 165 16.73 -3.76 -4.57
N ALA A 166 15.43 -4.07 -4.54
CA ALA A 166 14.66 -4.24 -5.75
C ALA A 166 14.66 -2.96 -6.58
N SER A 167 14.31 -1.81 -6.02
CA SER A 167 14.09 -0.56 -6.77
C SER A 167 15.39 0.07 -7.28
N LEU A 168 16.50 -0.05 -6.56
CA LEU A 168 17.79 0.52 -6.94
C LEU A 168 18.62 -0.39 -7.84
N ALA A 169 18.49 -1.72 -7.74
CA ALA A 169 19.32 -2.60 -8.56
C ALA A 169 19.10 -2.37 -10.06
N GLU A 170 20.21 -2.16 -10.77
CA GLU A 170 20.20 -2.00 -12.22
C GLU A 170 19.80 -3.33 -12.89
N MET A 171 18.65 -3.31 -13.55
CA MET A 171 18.12 -4.47 -14.28
C MET A 171 17.37 -4.02 -15.54
N PRO A 172 17.61 -4.66 -16.69
CA PRO A 172 16.83 -4.39 -17.90
C PRO A 172 15.36 -4.73 -17.71
N LEU A 173 14.46 -3.79 -18.07
CA LEU A 173 13.02 -3.97 -17.94
C LEU A 173 12.51 -5.22 -18.67
N TRP A 174 13.10 -5.59 -19.81
CA TRP A 174 12.68 -6.75 -20.60
C TRP A 174 12.83 -8.07 -19.82
N GLN A 175 13.81 -8.20 -18.93
CA GLN A 175 13.98 -9.39 -18.08
C GLN A 175 12.81 -9.52 -17.10
N LEU A 176 12.42 -8.42 -16.45
CA LEU A 176 11.26 -8.37 -15.57
C LEU A 176 9.96 -8.66 -16.33
N GLU A 177 9.80 -8.16 -17.55
CA GLU A 177 8.63 -8.43 -18.39
C GLU A 177 8.53 -9.91 -18.81
N GLN A 178 9.66 -10.53 -19.16
CA GLN A 178 9.70 -11.96 -19.48
C GLN A 178 9.40 -12.82 -18.24
N GLY A 179 10.04 -12.51 -17.11
CA GLY A 179 9.79 -13.17 -15.82
C GLY A 179 8.32 -13.08 -15.42
N PHE A 180 7.74 -11.88 -15.47
CA PHE A 180 6.31 -11.68 -15.18
C PHE A 180 5.40 -12.44 -16.14
N ARG A 181 5.70 -12.45 -17.45
CA ARG A 181 4.87 -13.17 -18.44
C ARG A 181 4.86 -14.67 -18.17
N ARG A 182 6.02 -15.27 -17.86
CA ARG A 182 6.13 -16.69 -17.48
C ARG A 182 5.38 -16.95 -16.17
N PHE A 183 5.67 -16.20 -15.12
CA PHE A 183 5.04 -16.32 -13.81
C PHE A 183 3.51 -16.22 -13.88
N PHE A 184 2.99 -15.15 -14.49
CA PHE A 184 1.56 -14.93 -14.63
C PHE A 184 0.90 -16.01 -15.51
N GLY A 185 1.56 -16.43 -16.60
CA GLY A 185 1.07 -17.49 -17.48
C GLY A 185 0.87 -18.81 -16.75
N LEU A 186 1.83 -19.23 -15.91
CA LEU A 186 1.74 -20.45 -15.11
C LEU A 186 0.62 -20.38 -14.06
N LEU A 187 0.50 -19.25 -13.35
CA LEU A 187 -0.60 -19.04 -12.41
C LEU A 187 -1.96 -19.06 -13.08
N TYR A 188 -2.08 -18.36 -14.21
CA TYR A 188 -3.33 -18.28 -14.97
C TYR A 188 -3.74 -19.66 -15.50
N ALA A 189 -2.81 -20.40 -16.11
CA ALA A 189 -3.06 -21.75 -16.61
C ALA A 189 -3.56 -22.68 -15.50
N ARG A 190 -2.97 -22.58 -14.30
CA ARG A 190 -3.35 -23.44 -13.17
C ARG A 190 -4.69 -23.04 -12.52
N HIS A 191 -4.96 -21.76 -12.30
CA HIS A 191 -6.05 -21.32 -11.41
C HIS A 191 -7.16 -20.52 -12.06
N SER A 192 -7.07 -20.17 -13.36
CA SER A 192 -8.12 -19.38 -14.03
C SER A 192 -9.51 -20.02 -13.97
N HIS A 193 -9.59 -21.36 -13.93
CA HIS A 193 -10.85 -22.09 -13.78
C HIS A 193 -11.63 -21.74 -12.50
N LEU A 194 -10.94 -21.39 -11.41
CA LEU A 194 -11.57 -20.98 -10.14
C LEU A 194 -12.22 -19.59 -10.20
N TYR A 195 -11.90 -18.82 -11.25
CA TYR A 195 -12.31 -17.43 -11.42
C TYR A 195 -13.08 -17.24 -12.74
N ARG A 196 -13.89 -18.22 -13.17
CA ARG A 196 -14.74 -18.09 -14.36
C ARG A 196 -16.17 -17.70 -14.00
N THR A 197 -16.80 -16.96 -14.90
CA THR A 197 -18.22 -16.59 -14.79
C THR A 197 -18.85 -16.41 -16.16
N ARG A 198 -20.18 -16.26 -16.21
CA ARG A 198 -20.93 -16.07 -17.45
C ARG A 198 -21.62 -14.72 -17.46
N CYS A 199 -21.66 -14.11 -18.64
CA CYS A 199 -22.43 -12.88 -18.82
C CYS A 199 -23.94 -13.19 -18.71
N PRO A 200 -24.69 -12.52 -17.81
CA PRO A 200 -26.12 -12.80 -17.63
C PRO A 200 -26.97 -12.46 -18.86
N HIS A 201 -26.45 -11.66 -19.78
CA HIS A 201 -27.18 -11.23 -20.99
C HIS A 201 -26.99 -12.16 -22.19
N CYS A 202 -25.87 -12.90 -22.28
CA CYS A 202 -25.55 -13.69 -23.47
C CYS A 202 -24.87 -15.04 -23.20
N GLY A 203 -24.68 -15.42 -21.94
CA GLY A 203 -24.12 -16.72 -21.55
C GLY A 203 -22.62 -16.91 -21.83
N VAL A 204 -21.97 -15.98 -22.53
CA VAL A 204 -20.52 -16.03 -22.81
C VAL A 204 -19.73 -16.14 -21.52
N GLU A 205 -18.87 -17.14 -21.45
CA GLU A 205 -17.91 -17.34 -20.36
C GLU A 205 -16.80 -16.27 -20.44
N THR A 206 -16.42 -15.74 -19.29
CA THR A 206 -15.36 -14.73 -19.14
C THR A 206 -14.69 -14.88 -17.77
N ASP A 207 -13.59 -14.16 -17.58
CA ASP A 207 -12.95 -14.06 -16.28
C ASP A 207 -13.80 -13.22 -15.32
N MET A 208 -14.01 -13.77 -14.14
CA MET A 208 -14.51 -13.03 -12.99
C MET A 208 -13.46 -11.99 -12.59
N ARG A 209 -13.89 -10.75 -12.41
CA ARG A 209 -13.03 -9.66 -11.97
C ARG A 209 -12.90 -9.64 -10.45
N TYR A 210 -14.02 -9.76 -9.75
CA TYR A 210 -14.11 -9.89 -8.30
C TYR A 210 -15.51 -10.37 -7.89
N MET A 211 -15.60 -10.88 -6.67
CA MET A 211 -16.83 -11.31 -6.02
C MET A 211 -17.09 -10.43 -4.79
N LEU A 212 -18.35 -10.07 -4.56
CA LEU A 212 -18.77 -9.39 -3.35
C LEU A 212 -19.27 -10.43 -2.36
N CYS A 213 -18.87 -10.29 -1.11
CA CYS A 213 -19.28 -11.17 -0.02
C CYS A 213 -19.93 -10.36 1.10
N GLY A 214 -21.08 -10.83 1.58
CA GLY A 214 -21.76 -10.28 2.76
C GLY A 214 -21.26 -10.93 4.04
N HIS A 215 -21.20 -10.17 5.13
CA HIS A 215 -20.75 -10.65 6.43
C HIS A 215 -21.89 -11.38 7.15
N ARG A 216 -21.74 -12.69 7.36
CA ARG A 216 -22.65 -13.55 8.13
C ARG A 216 -22.58 -13.22 9.62
N ARG A 217 -23.75 -13.07 10.23
CA ARG A 217 -23.93 -12.83 11.67
C ARG A 217 -25.05 -13.68 12.22
N GLU A 218 -24.99 -13.93 13.52
CA GLU A 218 -25.97 -14.75 14.24
C GLU A 218 -26.73 -13.93 15.28
N HIS A 219 -28.00 -14.28 15.49
CA HIS A 219 -28.80 -13.87 16.62
C HIS A 219 -29.71 -15.04 17.05
N ASN A 220 -29.45 -15.64 18.21
CA ASN A 220 -30.26 -16.74 18.79
C ASN A 220 -30.49 -17.90 17.79
N GLY A 221 -29.43 -18.40 17.15
CA GLY A 221 -29.49 -19.46 16.15
C GLY A 221 -30.05 -19.04 14.78
N ARG A 222 -30.39 -17.76 14.57
CA ARG A 222 -30.80 -17.22 13.27
C ARG A 222 -29.64 -16.49 12.62
N PHE A 223 -29.40 -16.77 11.34
CA PHE A 223 -28.34 -16.14 10.57
C PHE A 223 -28.86 -15.08 9.60
N ALA A 224 -28.05 -14.06 9.36
CA ALA A 224 -28.30 -13.03 8.35
C ALA A 224 -26.99 -12.56 7.74
N LEU A 225 -27.06 -12.02 6.52
CA LEU A 225 -25.93 -11.41 5.84
C LEU A 225 -26.01 -9.89 5.95
N PHE A 226 -24.88 -9.27 6.24
CA PHE A 226 -24.76 -7.82 6.34
C PHE A 226 -23.93 -7.27 5.19
N VAL A 227 -24.40 -6.19 4.58
CA VAL A 227 -23.72 -5.49 3.48
C VAL A 227 -23.60 -4.00 3.77
N ASP A 228 -22.64 -3.34 3.13
CA ASP A 228 -22.51 -1.88 3.22
C ASP A 228 -23.66 -1.17 2.48
N SER A 229 -24.17 -1.75 1.39
CA SER A 229 -25.41 -1.32 0.72
C SER A 229 -26.02 -2.42 -0.15
N LEU A 230 -27.35 -2.40 -0.32
CA LEU A 230 -28.08 -3.19 -1.32
C LEU A 230 -27.93 -2.63 -2.75
N ILE A 231 -27.49 -1.38 -2.90
CA ILE A 231 -27.13 -0.81 -4.19
C ILE A 231 -25.69 -1.19 -4.51
N LEU A 232 -25.53 -2.12 -5.46
CA LEU A 232 -24.23 -2.59 -5.91
C LEU A 232 -23.54 -1.56 -6.82
N ARG A 233 -24.29 -0.73 -7.54
CA ARG A 233 -23.71 0.28 -8.42
C ARG A 233 -24.69 1.39 -8.78
N HIS A 234 -24.21 2.63 -8.77
CA HIS A 234 -24.82 3.73 -9.53
C HIS A 234 -24.12 3.88 -10.89
N ASN A 235 -24.86 3.91 -11.98
CA ASN A 235 -24.38 4.18 -13.35
C ASN A 235 -24.43 5.69 -13.67
N ARG A 236 -23.79 6.09 -14.78
CA ARG A 236 -23.67 7.53 -15.14
C ARG A 236 -24.98 8.11 -15.67
N ASP A 237 -25.79 7.24 -16.27
CA ASP A 237 -27.13 7.52 -16.79
C ASP A 237 -28.20 7.57 -15.68
N GLY A 238 -27.82 7.46 -14.41
CA GLY A 238 -28.73 7.45 -13.27
C GLY A 238 -29.29 6.07 -12.93
N SER A 239 -29.11 5.05 -13.78
CA SER A 239 -29.55 3.69 -13.46
C SER A 239 -28.77 3.08 -12.30
N VAL A 240 -29.37 2.09 -11.63
CA VAL A 240 -28.76 1.40 -10.50
C VAL A 240 -28.76 -0.11 -10.71
N VAL A 241 -27.72 -0.76 -10.20
CA VAL A 241 -27.70 -2.20 -10.01
C VAL A 241 -27.91 -2.46 -8.52
N ARG A 242 -28.86 -3.34 -8.19
CA ARG A 242 -29.22 -3.69 -6.80
C ARG A 242 -29.37 -5.19 -6.62
N ILE A 243 -29.21 -5.65 -5.38
CA ILE A 243 -29.49 -7.03 -4.96
C ILE A 243 -30.80 -7.06 -4.17
N CYS A 244 -31.65 -8.06 -4.44
CA CYS A 244 -32.87 -8.28 -3.65
C CYS A 244 -32.51 -8.87 -2.28
N PRO A 245 -33.03 -8.31 -1.17
CA PRO A 245 -32.64 -8.74 0.16
C PRO A 245 -33.09 -10.17 0.52
N ASP A 246 -34.14 -10.66 -0.12
CA ASP A 246 -34.73 -11.97 0.16
C ASP A 246 -34.31 -13.04 -0.85
N SER A 247 -34.40 -12.73 -2.15
CA SER A 247 -34.07 -13.71 -3.20
C SER A 247 -32.59 -13.73 -3.58
N HIS A 248 -31.85 -12.66 -3.26
CA HIS A 248 -30.48 -12.39 -3.75
C HIS A 248 -30.38 -12.27 -5.28
N ASP A 249 -31.51 -12.14 -5.98
CA ASP A 249 -31.53 -11.83 -7.40
C ASP A 249 -30.92 -10.45 -7.65
N ILE A 250 -30.22 -10.30 -8.78
CA ILE A 250 -29.63 -9.02 -9.19
C ILE A 250 -30.57 -8.34 -10.18
N TYR A 251 -30.81 -7.06 -9.94
CA TYR A 251 -31.66 -6.20 -10.74
C TYR A 251 -30.88 -5.03 -11.31
N HIS A 252 -31.22 -4.65 -12.55
CA HIS A 252 -30.89 -3.37 -13.14
C HIS A 252 -32.16 -2.51 -13.14
N ASN A 253 -32.21 -1.50 -12.27
CA ASN A 253 -33.45 -0.84 -11.85
C ASN A 253 -34.48 -1.88 -11.39
N GLU A 254 -35.63 -1.98 -12.06
CA GLU A 254 -36.70 -2.95 -11.78
C GLU A 254 -36.56 -4.27 -12.56
N GLN A 255 -35.68 -4.32 -13.56
CA GLN A 255 -35.51 -5.52 -14.39
C GLN A 255 -34.55 -6.50 -13.72
N ARG A 256 -35.02 -7.73 -13.45
CA ARG A 256 -34.14 -8.81 -13.01
C ARG A 256 -33.17 -9.18 -14.12
N ILE A 257 -31.88 -9.08 -13.85
CA ILE A 257 -30.81 -9.44 -14.79
C ILE A 257 -30.16 -10.77 -14.45
N SER A 258 -30.23 -11.24 -13.20
CA SER A 258 -29.68 -12.53 -12.78
C SER A 258 -30.50 -13.11 -11.63
N GLN A 259 -30.79 -14.40 -11.71
CA GLN A 259 -31.46 -15.14 -10.65
C GLN A 259 -30.45 -15.87 -9.76
N SER A 260 -30.65 -15.84 -8.45
CA SER A 260 -29.81 -16.56 -7.49
C SER A 260 -30.19 -18.04 -7.41
N VAL A 261 -29.16 -18.89 -7.42
CA VAL A 261 -29.28 -20.34 -7.22
C VAL A 261 -28.69 -20.79 -5.87
N ALA A 262 -28.43 -19.86 -4.95
CA ALA A 262 -27.94 -20.19 -3.62
C ALA A 262 -28.93 -21.13 -2.91
N ALA A 263 -28.41 -22.22 -2.35
CA ALA A 263 -29.21 -23.23 -1.64
C ALA A 263 -29.82 -22.66 -0.36
N GLU A 264 -29.05 -21.86 0.37
CA GLU A 264 -29.49 -21.12 1.56
C GLU A 264 -29.51 -19.63 1.25
N ARG A 265 -30.67 -18.98 1.41
CA ARG A 265 -30.85 -17.54 1.20
C ARG A 265 -31.10 -16.87 2.53
N LEU A 266 -30.00 -16.52 3.20
CA LEU A 266 -30.06 -15.74 4.43
C LEU A 266 -30.60 -14.33 4.14
N PRO A 267 -31.44 -13.75 5.00
CA PRO A 267 -31.90 -12.39 4.82
C PRO A 267 -30.71 -11.42 4.78
N LEU A 268 -30.77 -10.47 3.85
CA LEU A 268 -29.70 -9.50 3.62
C LEU A 268 -30.07 -8.13 4.20
N TYR A 269 -29.23 -7.61 5.09
CA TYR A 269 -29.43 -6.32 5.74
C TYR A 269 -28.29 -5.34 5.43
N GLU A 270 -28.61 -4.05 5.31
CA GLU A 270 -27.55 -3.03 5.32
C GLU A 270 -26.98 -2.86 6.73
N ARG A 271 -25.68 -2.51 6.82
CA ARG A 271 -24.91 -2.43 8.08
C ARG A 271 -25.55 -1.58 9.18
N GLN A 272 -26.45 -0.65 8.83
CA GLN A 272 -27.16 0.22 9.78
C GLN A 272 -28.26 -0.53 10.55
N SER A 273 -28.79 -1.62 10.02
CA SER A 273 -29.87 -2.42 10.62
C SER A 273 -29.34 -3.31 11.74
N ARG A 274 -29.10 -2.74 12.93
CA ARG A 274 -28.45 -3.47 14.03
C ARG A 274 -29.31 -4.55 14.70
N PHE A 275 -30.63 -4.50 14.52
CA PHE A 275 -31.60 -5.28 15.30
C PHE A 275 -32.51 -6.09 14.37
N LEU A 276 -32.87 -7.29 14.82
CA LEU A 276 -34.03 -7.99 14.29
C LEU A 276 -35.29 -7.25 14.78
N ASN A 277 -36.27 -7.01 13.90
CA ASN A 277 -37.51 -6.32 14.27
C ASN A 277 -38.13 -6.93 15.54
N GLY A 278 -38.30 -6.12 16.58
CA GLY A 278 -38.89 -6.53 17.87
C GLY A 278 -37.89 -7.08 18.91
N HIS A 279 -36.60 -7.22 18.61
CA HIS A 279 -35.58 -7.71 19.55
C HIS A 279 -34.65 -6.59 20.05
N ARG A 280 -34.30 -6.61 21.35
CA ARG A 280 -33.39 -5.63 21.98
C ARG A 280 -31.90 -5.96 21.78
N GLN A 281 -31.58 -7.20 21.42
CA GLN A 281 -30.20 -7.67 21.23
C GLN A 281 -29.81 -7.63 19.74
N ALA A 282 -28.59 -7.19 19.46
CA ALA A 282 -28.07 -7.07 18.10
C ALA A 282 -27.55 -8.40 17.57
N TYR A 283 -27.48 -8.52 16.24
CA TYR A 283 -26.72 -9.58 15.56
C TYR A 283 -25.24 -9.50 15.94
N GLN A 284 -24.66 -10.64 16.29
CA GLN A 284 -23.27 -10.78 16.70
C GLN A 284 -22.44 -11.50 15.64
N GLU A 285 -21.12 -11.28 15.68
CA GLU A 285 -20.19 -12.00 14.81
C GLU A 285 -20.02 -13.44 15.32
N GLU A 286 -20.06 -14.40 14.40
CA GLU A 286 -19.96 -15.82 14.73
C GLU A 286 -18.49 -16.22 14.88
N THR A 287 -17.93 -15.97 16.06
CA THR A 287 -16.50 -16.21 16.33
C THR A 287 -16.13 -17.69 16.35
N ALA A 288 -17.12 -18.59 16.44
CA ALA A 288 -16.93 -20.04 16.41
C ALA A 288 -16.49 -20.60 15.05
N VAL A 289 -16.75 -19.89 13.95
CA VAL A 289 -16.26 -20.26 12.61
C VAL A 289 -15.08 -19.39 12.21
N SER A 290 -14.22 -19.92 11.35
CA SER A 290 -13.05 -19.20 10.86
C SER A 290 -13.46 -17.95 10.07
N PHE A 291 -12.65 -16.89 10.14
CA PHE A 291 -13.02 -15.58 9.61
C PHE A 291 -13.39 -15.60 8.12
N HIS A 292 -12.70 -16.40 7.30
CA HIS A 292 -13.01 -16.48 5.88
C HIS A 292 -14.41 -17.06 5.59
N GLN A 293 -14.91 -17.96 6.45
CA GLN A 293 -16.25 -18.56 6.32
C GLN A 293 -17.37 -17.58 6.72
N ARG A 294 -17.02 -16.50 7.43
CA ARG A 294 -17.98 -15.44 7.81
C ARG A 294 -18.36 -14.55 6.62
N TYR A 295 -17.69 -14.65 5.48
CA TYR A 295 -18.00 -13.87 4.28
C TYR A 295 -18.60 -14.75 3.19
N VAL A 296 -19.91 -14.61 2.99
CA VAL A 296 -20.68 -15.42 2.04
C VAL A 296 -20.84 -14.66 0.71
N PRO A 297 -20.52 -15.28 -0.44
CA PRO A 297 -20.73 -14.69 -1.76
C PRO A 297 -22.17 -14.24 -2.02
N ILE A 298 -22.33 -13.01 -2.52
CA ILE A 298 -23.64 -12.43 -2.85
C ILE A 298 -23.74 -11.91 -4.30
N ALA A 299 -22.61 -11.55 -4.93
CA ALA A 299 -22.61 -11.06 -6.30
C ALA A 299 -21.27 -11.28 -6.99
N VAL A 300 -21.33 -11.54 -8.29
CA VAL A 300 -20.19 -11.73 -9.19
C VAL A 300 -20.10 -10.57 -10.16
N ILE A 301 -18.89 -10.04 -10.35
CA ILE A 301 -18.63 -8.97 -11.30
C ILE A 301 -17.66 -9.47 -12.36
N GLY A 302 -18.06 -9.33 -13.63
CA GLY A 302 -17.25 -9.70 -14.78
C GLY A 302 -17.32 -8.66 -15.89
N LYS A 303 -16.49 -8.84 -16.93
CA LYS A 303 -16.52 -7.99 -18.13
C LYS A 303 -16.75 -8.84 -19.38
N CYS A 304 -17.87 -8.59 -20.04
CA CYS A 304 -18.21 -9.18 -21.33
C CYS A 304 -17.64 -8.31 -22.47
N PRO A 305 -17.08 -8.89 -23.55
CA PRO A 305 -16.68 -8.12 -24.73
C PRO A 305 -17.81 -7.30 -25.35
N ARG A 306 -19.03 -7.87 -25.35
CA ARG A 306 -20.27 -7.26 -25.89
C ARG A 306 -20.92 -6.32 -24.88
N HIS A 307 -21.33 -6.85 -23.73
CA HIS A 307 -22.12 -6.11 -22.71
C HIS A 307 -21.30 -5.33 -21.69
N LYS A 308 -19.97 -5.31 -21.82
CA LYS A 308 -19.04 -4.62 -20.92
C LYS A 308 -19.19 -5.12 -19.47
N LEU A 309 -19.07 -4.24 -18.48
CA LEU A 309 -19.07 -4.60 -17.06
C LEU A 309 -20.48 -5.00 -16.61
N PHE A 310 -20.64 -6.21 -16.09
CA PHE A 310 -21.92 -6.73 -15.60
C PHE A 310 -21.82 -7.18 -14.13
N PHE A 311 -23.00 -7.36 -13.52
CA PHE A 311 -23.20 -7.92 -12.19
C PHE A 311 -24.15 -9.10 -12.32
N ALA A 312 -23.89 -10.18 -11.60
CA ALA A 312 -24.73 -11.37 -11.59
C ALA A 312 -24.80 -11.97 -10.18
N ALA A 313 -25.84 -12.73 -9.90
CA ALA A 313 -25.86 -13.60 -8.72
C ALA A 313 -24.89 -14.77 -8.96
N PRO A 314 -24.24 -15.32 -7.93
CA PRO A 314 -23.40 -16.51 -8.09
C PRO A 314 -24.21 -17.70 -8.67
N ASP A 315 -23.74 -18.24 -9.79
CA ASP A 315 -24.28 -19.44 -10.43
C ASP A 315 -23.70 -20.73 -9.84
N ALA A 316 -24.24 -21.88 -10.27
CA ALA A 316 -23.83 -23.20 -9.77
C ALA A 316 -22.34 -23.49 -10.01
N GLY A 317 -21.76 -23.00 -11.11
CA GLY A 317 -20.34 -23.17 -11.41
C GLY A 317 -19.44 -22.37 -10.47
N GLN A 318 -19.88 -21.17 -10.06
CA GLN A 318 -19.16 -20.40 -9.04
C GLN A 318 -19.23 -21.06 -7.66
N TRP A 319 -20.38 -21.60 -7.27
CA TRP A 319 -20.51 -22.36 -6.02
C TRP A 319 -19.65 -23.63 -6.01
N GLN A 320 -19.59 -24.36 -7.13
CA GLN A 320 -18.70 -25.51 -7.28
C GLN A 320 -17.22 -25.11 -7.19
N SER A 321 -16.83 -24.01 -7.83
CA SER A 321 -15.45 -23.50 -7.78
C SER A 321 -15.02 -23.07 -6.37
N LEU A 322 -15.95 -22.52 -5.57
CA LEU A 322 -15.74 -22.21 -4.15
C LEU A 322 -15.48 -23.48 -3.36
N ALA A 323 -16.39 -24.45 -3.44
CA ALA A 323 -16.28 -25.72 -2.72
C ALA A 323 -15.00 -26.49 -3.10
N GLN A 324 -14.62 -26.47 -4.37
CA GLN A 324 -13.35 -27.04 -4.84
C GLN A 324 -12.15 -26.37 -4.15
N ALA A 325 -12.14 -25.03 -4.07
CA ALA A 325 -11.06 -24.30 -3.41
C ALA A 325 -11.02 -24.56 -1.90
N ASP A 326 -12.19 -24.64 -1.24
CA ASP A 326 -12.28 -24.95 0.18
C ASP A 326 -11.76 -26.35 0.52
N THR A 327 -11.97 -27.31 -0.38
CA THR A 327 -11.41 -28.67 -0.23
C THR A 327 -9.88 -28.67 -0.25
N LEU A 328 -9.26 -27.75 -1.00
CA LEU A 328 -7.80 -27.62 -1.06
C LEU A 328 -7.22 -26.90 0.16
N ARG A 329 -7.99 -26.03 0.82
CA ARG A 329 -7.50 -25.12 1.87
C ARG A 329 -6.61 -25.80 2.93
N PRO A 330 -6.98 -26.96 3.51
CA PRO A 330 -6.18 -27.59 4.57
C PRO A 330 -4.80 -28.08 4.11
N THR A 331 -4.59 -28.27 2.80
CA THR A 331 -3.34 -28.79 2.24
C THR A 331 -2.42 -27.71 1.68
N LEU A 332 -2.86 -26.44 1.66
CA LEU A 332 -2.10 -25.35 1.03
C LEU A 332 -1.00 -24.81 1.94
N PHE A 333 -1.28 -24.61 3.23
CA PHE A 333 -0.35 -23.95 4.14
C PHE A 333 -0.44 -24.56 5.54
N ASN A 334 0.68 -24.56 6.25
CA ASN A 334 0.70 -24.78 7.68
C ASN A 334 0.38 -23.45 8.40
N PRO A 335 -0.70 -23.36 9.20
CA PRO A 335 -1.06 -22.13 9.90
C PRO A 335 0.03 -21.55 10.81
N ASN A 336 0.93 -22.40 11.32
CA ASN A 336 2.03 -21.98 12.19
C ASN A 336 3.08 -21.11 11.46
N ASP A 337 3.11 -21.14 10.14
CA ASP A 337 4.02 -20.30 9.33
C ASP A 337 3.46 -18.88 9.12
N PHE A 338 2.20 -18.64 9.52
CA PHE A 338 1.48 -17.37 9.34
C PHE A 338 0.85 -16.88 10.66
N PRO A 339 1.61 -16.77 11.77
CA PRO A 339 1.08 -16.35 13.05
C PRO A 339 0.69 -14.86 13.02
N LEU A 340 -0.23 -14.46 13.90
CA LEU A 340 -0.41 -13.05 14.22
C LEU A 340 0.70 -12.60 15.17
N ALA A 341 1.47 -11.58 14.78
CA ALA A 341 2.41 -10.93 15.68
C ALA A 341 1.63 -10.05 16.68
N PRO A 342 1.92 -10.08 17.98
CA PRO A 342 1.29 -9.19 18.95
C PRO A 342 1.59 -7.71 18.64
N GLY A 343 0.58 -6.84 18.80
CA GLY A 343 0.69 -5.41 18.60
C GLY A 343 -0.65 -4.68 18.69
N ASP A 344 -0.61 -3.36 18.91
CA ASP A 344 -1.78 -2.50 19.11
C ASP A 344 -2.84 -2.58 17.99
N LYS A 345 -2.41 -2.84 16.76
CA LYS A 345 -3.28 -2.98 15.59
C LYS A 345 -3.74 -4.42 15.42
N SER A 346 -2.84 -5.39 15.57
CA SER A 346 -3.16 -6.82 15.38
C SER A 346 -4.06 -7.37 16.49
N GLU A 347 -4.12 -6.75 17.67
CA GLU A 347 -5.07 -7.10 18.74
C GLU A 347 -6.52 -7.08 18.22
N SER A 348 -6.87 -6.12 17.36
CA SER A 348 -8.20 -6.04 16.74
C SER A 348 -8.57 -7.26 15.87
N LEU A 349 -7.57 -8.01 15.39
CA LEU A 349 -7.78 -9.30 14.71
C LEU A 349 -8.03 -10.41 15.76
N ALA A 350 -7.21 -10.46 16.80
CA ALA A 350 -7.30 -11.44 17.89
C ALA A 350 -8.65 -11.35 18.63
N ASP A 351 -9.13 -10.13 18.92
CA ASP A 351 -10.46 -9.85 19.52
C ASP A 351 -11.62 -10.46 18.74
N ARG A 352 -11.40 -10.76 17.45
CA ARG A 352 -12.39 -11.36 16.54
C ARG A 352 -12.16 -12.85 16.33
N GLY A 353 -11.31 -13.48 17.15
CA GLY A 353 -10.97 -14.91 17.07
C GLY A 353 -10.17 -15.27 15.82
N ILE A 354 -9.45 -14.32 15.22
CA ILE A 354 -8.51 -14.58 14.13
C ILE A 354 -7.19 -14.97 14.78
N THR A 355 -6.61 -16.11 14.39
CA THR A 355 -5.36 -16.61 14.98
C THR A 355 -4.22 -16.72 13.97
N SER A 356 -4.53 -16.61 12.67
CA SER A 356 -3.55 -16.66 11.59
C SER A 356 -3.90 -15.66 10.48
N TYR A 357 -2.88 -15.11 9.82
CA TYR A 357 -3.10 -14.26 8.65
C TYR A 357 -3.77 -15.00 7.48
N LEU A 358 -3.69 -16.34 7.41
CA LEU A 358 -4.38 -17.15 6.40
C LEU A 358 -5.91 -16.97 6.41
N ASP A 359 -6.47 -16.68 7.58
CA ASP A 359 -7.91 -16.49 7.75
C ASP A 359 -8.44 -15.24 7.06
N LEU A 360 -7.56 -14.28 6.74
CA LEU A 360 -7.93 -13.06 6.03
C LEU A 360 -8.14 -13.29 4.53
N PHE A 361 -7.94 -14.49 4.01
CA PHE A 361 -7.96 -14.81 2.59
C PHE A 361 -8.99 -15.88 2.28
N SER A 362 -9.65 -15.75 1.12
CA SER A 362 -10.48 -16.83 0.58
C SER A 362 -9.61 -18.03 0.19
N SER A 363 -10.21 -19.21 0.14
CA SER A 363 -9.50 -20.43 -0.27
C SER A 363 -8.98 -20.35 -1.72
N ARG A 364 -9.69 -19.65 -2.62
CA ARG A 364 -9.20 -19.39 -3.98
C ARG A 364 -7.97 -18.48 -4.00
N GLN A 365 -7.97 -17.43 -3.17
CA GLN A 365 -6.81 -16.54 -3.04
C GLN A 365 -5.61 -17.29 -2.49
N LEU A 366 -5.81 -18.12 -1.46
CA LEU A 366 -4.75 -18.99 -0.93
C LEU A 366 -4.22 -19.97 -1.97
N ALA A 367 -5.07 -20.56 -2.80
CA ALA A 367 -4.62 -21.48 -3.86
C ALA A 367 -3.67 -20.79 -4.85
N VAL A 368 -3.98 -19.54 -5.23
CA VAL A 368 -3.09 -18.73 -6.08
C VAL A 368 -1.80 -18.36 -5.35
N LEU A 369 -1.88 -17.93 -4.09
CA LEU A 369 -0.70 -17.53 -3.31
C LEU A 369 0.25 -18.71 -3.07
N HIS A 370 -0.28 -19.90 -2.77
CA HIS A 370 0.51 -21.11 -2.60
C HIS A 370 1.29 -21.44 -3.86
N HIS A 371 0.61 -21.48 -5.01
CA HIS A 371 1.28 -21.77 -6.27
C HIS A 371 2.27 -20.66 -6.66
N ALA A 372 1.97 -19.38 -6.37
CA ALA A 372 2.90 -18.28 -6.56
C ALA A 372 4.21 -18.51 -5.78
N ILE A 373 4.12 -18.85 -4.49
CA ILE A 373 5.27 -19.17 -3.64
C ILE A 373 6.08 -20.33 -4.23
N THR A 374 5.42 -21.40 -4.67
CA THR A 374 6.12 -22.58 -5.23
C THR A 374 6.84 -22.30 -6.55
N LEU A 375 6.39 -21.31 -7.33
CA LEU A 375 6.99 -20.95 -8.61
C LEU A 375 8.20 -20.03 -8.47
N LEU A 376 8.24 -19.19 -7.44
CA LEU A 376 9.24 -18.12 -7.27
C LEU A 376 10.71 -18.62 -7.25
N PRO A 377 11.06 -19.79 -6.67
CA PRO A 377 12.41 -20.32 -6.72
C PRO A 377 12.98 -20.56 -8.13
N ASP A 378 12.13 -20.72 -9.16
CA ASP A 378 12.54 -21.00 -10.54
C ASP A 378 12.96 -19.75 -11.35
N PHE A 379 13.09 -18.60 -10.68
CA PHE A 379 13.42 -17.31 -11.30
C PHE A 379 14.75 -16.77 -10.76
N ASP A 380 15.46 -16.05 -11.63
CA ASP A 380 16.71 -15.35 -11.24
C ASP A 380 16.49 -14.50 -9.98
N PRO A 381 17.46 -14.41 -9.06
CA PRO A 381 17.25 -13.82 -7.73
C PRO A 381 16.59 -12.43 -7.72
N LEU A 382 17.02 -11.53 -8.60
CA LEU A 382 16.45 -10.18 -8.66
C LEU A 382 15.08 -10.14 -9.36
N VAL A 383 14.81 -11.05 -10.31
CA VAL A 383 13.46 -11.23 -10.88
C VAL A 383 12.52 -11.80 -9.82
N ARG A 384 12.96 -12.85 -9.10
CA ARG A 384 12.25 -13.44 -7.95
C ARG A 384 11.90 -12.39 -6.91
N LEU A 385 12.85 -11.55 -6.49
CA LEU A 385 12.61 -10.47 -5.53
C LEU A 385 11.53 -9.49 -6.01
N ASN A 386 11.61 -9.05 -7.27
CA ASN A 386 10.61 -8.15 -7.85
C ASN A 386 9.22 -8.80 -7.93
N LEU A 387 9.14 -10.09 -8.27
CA LEU A 387 7.88 -10.84 -8.30
C LEU A 387 7.33 -11.12 -6.89
N ALA A 388 8.17 -11.43 -5.91
CA ALA A 388 7.78 -11.59 -4.52
C ALA A 388 7.19 -10.29 -3.95
N LEU A 389 7.85 -9.15 -4.16
CA LEU A 389 7.32 -7.84 -3.78
C LEU A 389 6.02 -7.51 -4.53
N LEU A 390 5.88 -7.92 -5.79
CA LEU A 390 4.63 -7.78 -6.54
C LEU A 390 3.48 -8.58 -5.91
N VAL A 391 3.73 -9.85 -5.56
CA VAL A 391 2.75 -10.72 -4.90
C VAL A 391 2.39 -10.14 -3.53
N SER A 392 3.37 -9.77 -2.72
CA SER A 392 3.18 -9.15 -1.40
C SER A 392 2.38 -7.84 -1.49
N THR A 393 2.70 -6.96 -2.46
CA THR A 393 1.93 -5.72 -2.72
C THR A 393 0.48 -6.03 -3.12
N SER A 394 0.25 -7.15 -3.81
CA SER A 394 -1.10 -7.54 -4.21
C SER A 394 -1.97 -7.94 -3.01
N LEU A 395 -1.39 -8.38 -1.90
CA LEU A 395 -2.13 -8.77 -0.69
C LEU A 395 -3.00 -7.62 -0.15
N GLU A 396 -2.53 -6.37 -0.28
CA GLU A 396 -3.31 -5.16 0.04
C GLU A 396 -4.70 -5.12 -0.63
N PHE A 397 -4.85 -5.78 -1.77
CA PHE A 397 -6.06 -5.80 -2.59
C PHE A 397 -6.70 -7.18 -2.72
N ASN A 398 -6.15 -8.21 -2.08
CA ASN A 398 -6.56 -9.60 -2.23
C ASN A 398 -6.74 -10.26 -0.86
N ALA A 399 -7.52 -9.63 0.01
CA ALA A 399 -7.92 -10.17 1.32
C ALA A 399 -9.39 -9.80 1.60
N LEU A 400 -10.07 -10.58 2.44
CA LEU A 400 -11.46 -10.36 2.85
C LEU A 400 -11.65 -9.11 3.75
N LEU A 401 -10.56 -8.41 4.07
CA LEU A 401 -10.58 -7.06 4.63
C LEU A 401 -10.76 -5.95 3.57
N CYS A 402 -10.65 -6.29 2.27
CA CYS A 402 -10.85 -5.32 1.20
C CYS A 402 -12.31 -4.91 1.09
N ARG A 403 -12.57 -3.60 1.12
CA ARG A 403 -13.93 -3.05 1.08
C ARG A 403 -14.37 -2.69 -0.34
N TYR A 404 -15.64 -2.91 -0.65
CA TYR A 404 -16.22 -2.47 -1.91
C TYR A 404 -16.45 -0.95 -1.94
N LYS A 405 -15.92 -0.28 -2.97
CA LYS A 405 -16.16 1.15 -3.26
C LYS A 405 -17.03 1.38 -4.49
N GLY A 406 -17.27 0.36 -5.30
CA GLY A 406 -17.92 0.52 -6.61
C GLY A 406 -19.38 0.97 -6.54
N GLY A 407 -20.03 0.82 -5.38
CA GLY A 407 -21.36 1.33 -5.09
C GLY A 407 -21.41 2.86 -4.88
N ALA A 408 -20.28 3.53 -4.63
CA ALA A 408 -20.29 4.98 -4.39
C ALA A 408 -20.58 5.79 -5.66
N LYS A 409 -21.30 6.92 -5.53
CA LYS A 409 -21.51 7.87 -6.64
C LYS A 409 -20.19 8.45 -7.15
N SER A 410 -19.22 8.71 -6.26
CA SER A 410 -17.85 9.08 -6.61
C SER A 410 -17.01 7.82 -6.88
N ARG A 411 -16.41 7.70 -8.07
CA ARG A 411 -15.84 6.43 -8.58
C ARG A 411 -14.31 6.43 -8.80
N PRO A 412 -13.47 6.53 -7.75
CA PRO A 412 -12.01 6.41 -7.94
C PRO A 412 -11.55 4.95 -8.14
N GLY A 413 -12.40 3.94 -7.95
CA GLY A 413 -12.06 2.52 -8.12
C GLY A 413 -13.08 1.61 -7.43
N ALA A 414 -13.03 0.30 -7.72
CA ALA A 414 -13.97 -0.68 -7.16
C ALA A 414 -13.57 -1.19 -5.76
N ILE A 415 -12.29 -1.15 -5.43
CA ILE A 415 -11.71 -1.81 -4.25
C ILE A 415 -11.02 -0.77 -3.35
N ARG A 416 -11.27 -0.82 -2.04
CA ARG A 416 -10.45 -0.20 -0.99
C ARG A 416 -9.49 -1.26 -0.47
N HIS A 417 -8.19 -0.95 -0.53
CA HIS A 417 -7.16 -1.81 0.02
C HIS A 417 -7.23 -1.87 1.55
N VAL A 418 -6.68 -2.94 2.13
CA VAL A 418 -6.72 -3.26 3.58
C VAL A 418 -6.27 -2.07 4.44
N PHE A 419 -5.16 -1.43 4.08
CA PHE A 419 -4.53 -0.37 4.89
C PHE A 419 -4.90 1.05 4.49
N ALA A 420 -6.10 1.28 3.95
CA ALA A 420 -6.57 2.62 3.57
C ALA A 420 -6.76 3.56 4.77
N HIS A 421 -6.88 3.02 5.98
CA HIS A 421 -7.05 3.76 7.24
C HIS A 421 -5.90 3.53 8.24
N HIS A 422 -4.78 2.94 7.80
CA HIS A 422 -3.65 2.56 8.68
C HIS A 422 -4.07 1.67 9.88
N ALA A 423 -5.05 0.80 9.66
CA ALA A 423 -5.56 -0.16 10.64
C ALA A 423 -6.25 -1.32 9.90
N TYR A 424 -6.46 -2.45 10.59
CA TYR A 424 -7.33 -3.51 10.10
C TYR A 424 -8.78 -3.06 10.24
N THR A 425 -9.52 -3.03 9.13
CA THR A 425 -10.93 -2.62 9.12
C THR A 425 -11.80 -3.71 8.52
N PHE A 426 -12.92 -4.00 9.19
CA PHE A 426 -13.80 -5.11 8.84
C PHE A 426 -15.01 -4.61 8.05
N PRO A 427 -15.10 -4.89 6.73
CA PRO A 427 -16.22 -4.45 5.92
C PRO A 427 -17.49 -5.26 6.21
N ALA A 428 -18.66 -4.69 5.94
CA ALA A 428 -19.85 -5.54 5.81
C ALA A 428 -19.87 -6.18 4.41
N THR A 429 -19.45 -5.44 3.38
CA THR A 429 -19.23 -6.00 2.03
C THR A 429 -17.74 -6.15 1.73
N ALA A 430 -17.22 -7.36 1.93
CA ALA A 430 -15.87 -7.72 1.49
C ALA A 430 -15.82 -7.89 -0.02
N VAL A 431 -14.63 -7.68 -0.59
CA VAL A 431 -14.34 -7.95 -1.99
C VAL A 431 -13.31 -9.06 -2.06
N GLU A 432 -13.72 -10.22 -2.55
CA GLU A 432 -12.78 -11.23 -3.00
C GLU A 432 -12.35 -10.89 -4.42
N ASN A 433 -11.16 -10.31 -4.55
CA ASN A 433 -10.60 -9.93 -5.84
C ASN A 433 -9.99 -11.12 -6.60
N ASN A 434 -9.93 -11.05 -7.93
CA ASN A 434 -9.19 -11.99 -8.76
C ASN A 434 -7.75 -11.47 -9.00
N PRO A 435 -6.72 -12.02 -8.30
CA PRO A 435 -5.34 -11.57 -8.46
C PRO A 435 -4.80 -11.84 -9.88
N ILE A 436 -5.29 -12.90 -10.54
CA ILE A 436 -4.84 -13.37 -11.86
C ILE A 436 -5.77 -12.92 -13.00
N TYR A 437 -6.57 -11.88 -12.79
CA TYR A 437 -7.45 -11.36 -13.84
C TYR A 437 -6.65 -10.99 -15.11
N ALA A 438 -7.04 -11.52 -16.28
CA ALA A 438 -6.25 -11.42 -17.52
C ALA A 438 -6.04 -9.99 -18.04
N ALA A 439 -6.85 -9.03 -17.57
CA ALA A 439 -6.74 -7.61 -17.92
C ALA A 439 -6.30 -6.75 -16.72
N ARG A 440 -5.98 -5.48 -16.99
CA ARG A 440 -5.65 -4.52 -15.93
C ARG A 440 -6.91 -4.17 -15.13
N ALA A 441 -6.90 -4.52 -13.84
CA ALA A 441 -7.94 -4.18 -12.88
C ALA A 441 -7.30 -3.79 -11.54
N SER A 442 -8.00 -2.99 -10.73
CA SER A 442 -7.58 -2.65 -9.38
C SER A 442 -7.14 -3.90 -8.61
N GLY A 443 -5.90 -3.90 -8.11
CA GLY A 443 -5.37 -5.00 -7.30
C GLY A 443 -4.97 -6.28 -8.03
N SER A 444 -5.15 -6.39 -9.35
CA SER A 444 -4.64 -7.57 -10.08
C SER A 444 -3.13 -7.48 -10.28
N LEU A 445 -2.45 -8.64 -10.31
CA LEU A 445 -1.00 -8.74 -10.53
C LEU A 445 -0.58 -8.01 -11.80
N LYS A 446 -1.34 -8.18 -12.89
CA LYS A 446 -1.09 -7.49 -14.16
C LYS A 446 -1.16 -5.97 -14.04
N ASN A 447 -2.11 -5.43 -13.29
CA ASN A 447 -2.18 -3.99 -13.09
C ASN A 447 -1.05 -3.47 -12.20
N LEU A 448 -0.70 -4.21 -11.14
CA LEU A 448 0.35 -3.82 -10.22
C LEU A 448 1.73 -3.87 -10.88
N PHE A 449 2.01 -4.90 -11.69
CA PHE A 449 3.24 -4.98 -12.49
C PHE A 449 3.39 -3.75 -13.39
N GLU A 450 2.33 -3.42 -14.14
CA GLU A 450 2.33 -2.28 -15.06
C GLU A 450 2.45 -0.92 -14.33
N SER A 451 1.76 -0.76 -13.19
CA SER A 451 1.64 0.54 -12.51
C SER A 451 2.69 0.80 -11.44
N ARG A 452 3.36 -0.23 -10.92
CA ARG A 452 4.42 -0.14 -9.91
C ARG A 452 5.78 -0.43 -10.52
N ILE A 453 5.98 -1.66 -11.02
CA ILE A 453 7.29 -2.11 -11.51
C ILE A 453 7.64 -1.45 -12.84
N LYS A 454 6.87 -1.70 -13.89
CA LYS A 454 7.17 -1.18 -15.23
C LYS A 454 7.27 0.33 -15.26
N ARG A 455 6.27 1.01 -14.67
CA ARG A 455 6.27 2.48 -14.55
C ARG A 455 7.48 2.99 -13.74
N GLY A 456 7.81 2.33 -12.62
CA GLY A 456 8.96 2.67 -11.79
C GLY A 456 10.26 2.58 -12.57
N ARG A 457 10.50 1.46 -13.27
CA ARG A 457 11.69 1.24 -14.10
C ARG A 457 11.83 2.24 -15.23
N LEU A 458 10.75 2.55 -15.94
CA LEU A 458 10.79 3.55 -17.02
C LEU A 458 11.15 4.93 -16.47
N TRP A 459 10.56 5.33 -15.36
CA TRP A 459 10.91 6.59 -14.70
C TRP A 459 12.34 6.58 -14.15
N ALA A 460 12.82 5.46 -13.63
CA ALA A 460 14.17 5.35 -13.10
C ALA A 460 15.27 5.55 -14.16
N GLN A 461 15.00 5.18 -15.42
CA GLN A 461 15.93 5.42 -16.53
C GLN A 461 15.97 6.88 -16.97
N GLN A 462 14.87 7.62 -16.80
CA GLN A 462 14.76 9.02 -17.18
C GLN A 462 13.88 9.77 -16.16
N PRO A 463 14.45 10.12 -14.98
CA PRO A 463 13.69 10.76 -13.92
C PRO A 463 13.11 12.12 -14.33
N GLU A 464 11.89 12.37 -13.90
CA GLU A 464 11.16 13.62 -14.16
C GLU A 464 10.84 14.35 -12.85
N GLU A 465 11.08 15.66 -12.84
CA GLU A 465 10.62 16.60 -11.82
C GLU A 465 9.36 17.37 -12.26
N ARG A 466 8.87 18.25 -11.38
CA ARG A 466 7.83 19.23 -11.71
C ARG A 466 8.38 20.64 -11.61
N ARG A 467 8.06 21.46 -12.60
CA ARG A 467 8.27 22.92 -12.56
C ARG A 467 6.93 23.62 -12.51
N ILE A 468 6.79 24.55 -11.56
CA ILE A 468 5.57 25.31 -11.36
C ILE A 468 5.78 26.73 -11.83
N VAL A 469 5.05 27.14 -12.86
CA VAL A 469 5.05 28.50 -13.39
C VAL A 469 3.62 29.02 -13.36
N ARG A 470 3.39 30.14 -12.66
CA ARG A 470 2.06 30.75 -12.50
C ARG A 470 0.99 29.73 -12.04
N GLY A 471 1.36 28.87 -11.09
CA GLY A 471 0.47 27.83 -10.52
C GLY A 471 0.24 26.59 -11.38
N ARG A 472 0.75 26.54 -12.62
CA ARG A 472 0.65 25.37 -13.51
C ARG A 472 1.90 24.52 -13.40
N ALA A 473 1.70 23.21 -13.19
CA ALA A 473 2.78 22.24 -13.12
C ALA A 473 3.07 21.67 -14.52
N SER A 474 4.33 21.65 -14.90
CA SER A 474 4.86 20.98 -16.09
C SER A 474 5.91 19.95 -15.66
N LYS A 475 6.15 18.94 -16.50
CA LYS A 475 7.19 17.94 -16.24
C LYS A 475 8.53 18.44 -16.78
N VAL A 476 9.61 18.19 -16.05
CA VAL A 476 10.98 18.49 -16.49
C VAL A 476 11.80 17.23 -16.34
N THR A 477 12.33 16.71 -17.44
CA THR A 477 13.28 15.61 -17.42
C THR A 477 14.65 16.13 -17.01
N ILE A 478 15.34 15.42 -16.14
CA ILE A 478 16.71 15.79 -15.74
C ILE A 478 17.69 14.86 -16.47
N ASP A 479 18.18 15.32 -17.61
CA ASP A 479 19.09 14.53 -18.45
C ASP A 479 20.38 14.19 -17.71
N GLY A 480 20.81 12.93 -17.80
CA GLY A 480 21.99 12.42 -17.12
C GLY A 480 21.76 11.83 -15.73
N GLU A 481 20.58 12.04 -15.12
CA GLU A 481 20.19 11.35 -13.89
C GLU A 481 19.59 9.97 -14.17
N ARG A 482 19.85 9.02 -13.26
CA ARG A 482 19.25 7.68 -13.25
C ARG A 482 19.00 7.28 -11.80
N ASP A 483 17.85 6.70 -11.53
CA ASP A 483 17.48 6.15 -10.21
C ASP A 483 17.71 4.64 -10.18
N ALA A 484 18.96 4.25 -10.41
CA ALA A 484 19.43 2.88 -10.36
C ALA A 484 20.93 2.85 -10.11
N GLY A 485 21.42 1.74 -9.55
CA GLY A 485 22.80 1.54 -9.19
C GLY A 485 23.20 0.08 -9.08
N LEU A 486 24.45 -0.15 -8.67
CA LEU A 486 25.02 -1.48 -8.45
C LEU A 486 25.13 -1.77 -6.95
N GLU A 487 24.43 -2.83 -6.50
CA GLU A 487 24.55 -3.30 -5.12
C GLU A 487 25.97 -3.79 -4.83
N GLN A 488 26.50 -3.43 -3.66
CA GLN A 488 27.77 -3.91 -3.13
C GLN A 488 27.52 -4.65 -1.82
N THR A 489 28.41 -5.61 -1.51
CA THR A 489 28.35 -6.43 -0.31
C THR A 489 29.14 -5.86 0.85
N ASP A 490 30.07 -4.95 0.58
CA ASP A 490 30.94 -4.33 1.57
C ASP A 490 31.24 -2.87 1.24
N PHE A 491 31.78 -2.17 2.23
CA PHE A 491 32.06 -0.75 2.14
C PHE A 491 33.21 -0.42 1.19
N ALA A 492 34.24 -1.26 1.09
CA ALA A 492 35.39 -1.00 0.22
C ALA A 492 34.98 -1.00 -1.26
N ALA A 493 34.14 -1.95 -1.67
CA ALA A 493 33.60 -2.01 -3.02
C ALA A 493 32.67 -0.83 -3.36
N LEU A 494 32.01 -0.25 -2.35
CA LEU A 494 31.15 0.94 -2.52
C LEU A 494 31.94 2.16 -3.01
N GLN A 495 33.20 2.30 -2.57
CA GLN A 495 34.05 3.44 -2.91
C GLN A 495 34.47 3.45 -4.40
N ALA A 496 34.37 2.31 -5.10
CA ALA A 496 34.91 2.12 -6.43
C ALA A 496 33.98 2.62 -7.55
N GLY A 497 33.77 3.92 -7.69
CA GLY A 497 33.01 4.52 -8.80
C GLY A 497 31.82 5.35 -8.33
N ARG A 498 30.70 5.30 -9.07
CA ARG A 498 29.49 6.11 -8.79
C ARG A 498 28.22 5.28 -8.89
N ARG A 499 27.15 5.73 -8.23
CA ARG A 499 25.83 5.05 -8.21
C ARG A 499 25.92 3.59 -7.77
N ARG A 500 26.68 3.35 -6.71
CA ARG A 500 26.70 2.08 -5.99
C ARG A 500 25.89 2.21 -4.72
N PHE A 501 25.34 1.10 -4.24
CA PHE A 501 24.63 1.10 -2.97
C PHE A 501 25.01 -0.09 -2.11
N LEU A 502 25.04 0.13 -0.80
CA LEU A 502 25.19 -0.88 0.23
C LEU A 502 23.96 -0.82 1.13
N LEU A 503 23.32 -1.96 1.39
CA LEU A 503 22.16 -2.05 2.26
C LEU A 503 22.51 -2.89 3.48
N LEU A 504 22.18 -2.37 4.65
CA LEU A 504 22.39 -3.01 5.94
C LEU A 504 21.01 -3.29 6.57
N GLU A 505 20.80 -4.53 7.01
CA GLU A 505 19.64 -4.89 7.82
C GLU A 505 20.07 -4.97 9.28
N GLY A 506 19.57 -4.08 10.13
CA GLY A 506 19.96 -4.01 11.53
C GLY A 506 19.69 -2.68 12.21
N SER A 507 20.06 -2.59 13.50
CA SER A 507 19.91 -1.37 14.30
C SER A 507 20.85 -0.27 13.80
N SER A 508 20.34 0.96 13.74
CA SER A 508 21.14 2.16 13.46
C SER A 508 22.15 2.49 14.56
N GLU A 509 22.03 1.86 15.74
CA GLU A 509 22.96 2.03 16.87
C GLU A 509 24.32 1.37 16.61
N ALA A 510 24.39 0.39 15.71
CA ALA A 510 25.61 -0.34 15.40
C ALA A 510 25.66 -0.68 13.90
N LEU A 511 26.19 0.25 13.11
CA LEU A 511 26.40 0.06 11.67
C LEU A 511 27.78 -0.54 11.42
N ALA A 512 27.86 -1.58 10.60
CA ALA A 512 29.10 -2.20 10.16
C ALA A 512 29.85 -1.34 9.12
N LEU A 513 30.19 -0.11 9.50
CA LEU A 513 30.87 0.89 8.67
C LEU A 513 32.13 1.38 9.40
N PRO A 514 33.22 1.68 8.68
CA PRO A 514 34.39 2.32 9.29
C PRO A 514 34.05 3.72 9.80
N ASP A 515 34.75 4.18 10.84
CA ASP A 515 34.62 5.55 11.32
C ASP A 515 35.04 6.57 10.26
N ASN A 516 34.39 7.75 10.25
CA ASN A 516 34.71 8.86 9.34
C ASN A 516 34.73 8.47 7.85
N SER A 517 33.90 7.52 7.45
CA SER A 517 33.95 6.91 6.12
C SER A 517 32.95 7.48 5.11
N VAL A 518 31.93 8.20 5.56
CA VAL A 518 30.87 8.78 4.70
C VAL A 518 30.97 10.30 4.64
N ASP A 519 30.56 10.91 3.52
CA ASP A 519 30.61 12.37 3.36
C ASP A 519 29.40 13.05 4.01
N PHE A 520 28.21 12.45 3.92
CA PHE A 520 26.97 13.04 4.40
C PHE A 520 26.07 12.01 5.07
N ILE A 521 25.41 12.42 6.15
CA ILE A 521 24.30 11.69 6.75
C ILE A 521 23.04 12.51 6.49
N VAL A 522 22.12 11.97 5.70
CA VAL A 522 20.84 12.62 5.37
C VAL A 522 19.73 11.66 5.73
N THR A 523 18.92 12.01 6.70
CA THR A 523 17.92 11.10 7.28
C THR A 523 16.71 11.87 7.77
N ASP A 524 15.57 11.18 7.86
CA ASP A 524 14.38 11.66 8.57
C ASP A 524 13.94 10.57 9.56
N PRO A 525 14.33 10.69 10.84
CA PRO A 525 14.09 9.64 11.83
C PRO A 525 12.59 9.40 12.07
N PRO A 526 12.19 8.20 12.54
CA PRO A 526 10.80 7.88 12.78
C PRO A 526 10.17 8.78 13.87
N TYR A 527 8.94 9.24 13.63
CA TYR A 527 8.14 10.00 14.59
C TYR A 527 7.42 9.09 15.60
N PHE A 528 8.13 8.54 16.59
CA PHE A 528 7.58 7.84 17.77
C PHE A 528 6.25 7.06 17.50
N ASP A 529 5.23 7.19 18.35
CA ASP A 529 4.00 6.36 18.35
C ASP A 529 2.91 6.82 17.35
N SER A 530 3.22 7.65 16.36
CA SER A 530 2.18 8.23 15.48
C SER A 530 1.52 7.17 14.57
N VAL A 531 2.28 6.16 14.14
CA VAL A 531 1.78 4.99 13.40
C VAL A 531 2.70 3.79 13.66
N GLN A 532 2.13 2.69 14.17
CA GLN A 532 2.81 1.43 14.45
C GLN A 532 3.11 0.65 13.16
N TYR A 533 4.15 1.07 12.42
CA TYR A 533 4.48 0.46 11.12
C TYR A 533 4.88 -1.01 11.21
N SER A 534 5.65 -1.38 12.24
CA SER A 534 6.15 -2.74 12.44
C SER A 534 5.01 -3.74 12.62
N ASP A 535 4.00 -3.41 13.42
CA ASP A 535 2.81 -4.24 13.62
C ASP A 535 2.03 -4.47 12.31
N LEU A 536 1.74 -3.40 11.56
CA LEU A 536 1.08 -3.53 10.26
C LEU A 536 1.96 -4.25 9.22
N ALA A 537 3.29 -4.16 9.33
CA ALA A 537 4.23 -4.84 8.47
C ALA A 537 4.28 -6.36 8.72
N GLY A 538 3.91 -6.82 9.93
CA GLY A 538 3.75 -8.24 10.25
C GLY A 538 2.83 -8.99 9.28
N TYR A 539 1.80 -8.30 8.75
CA TYR A 539 0.93 -8.82 7.69
C TYR A 539 1.69 -9.21 6.42
N PHE A 540 2.77 -8.51 6.07
CA PHE A 540 3.59 -8.79 4.88
C PHE A 540 4.78 -9.69 5.21
N HIS A 541 5.39 -9.56 6.40
CA HIS A 541 6.56 -10.34 6.80
C HIS A 541 6.33 -11.85 6.67
N VAL A 542 5.19 -12.34 7.16
CA VAL A 542 4.86 -13.78 7.11
C VAL A 542 4.80 -14.32 5.69
N TRP A 543 4.40 -13.50 4.70
CA TRP A 543 4.35 -13.92 3.29
C TRP A 543 5.71 -13.79 2.61
N LEU A 544 6.41 -12.67 2.84
CA LEU A 544 7.72 -12.45 2.21
C LEU A 544 8.75 -13.47 2.68
N ARG A 545 8.71 -13.90 3.95
CA ARG A 545 9.56 -14.98 4.49
C ARG A 545 9.42 -16.31 3.73
N GLN A 546 8.27 -16.55 3.10
CA GLN A 546 8.05 -17.75 2.29
C GLN A 546 8.53 -17.58 0.84
N MET A 547 8.83 -16.35 0.42
CA MET A 547 9.08 -15.99 -0.97
C MET A 547 10.53 -15.62 -1.26
N VAL A 548 11.25 -15.01 -0.32
CA VAL A 548 12.61 -14.47 -0.51
C VAL A 548 13.53 -14.76 0.66
#